data_AF-A0A383CPA3-F1
#
_entry.id   AF-A0A383CPA3-F1
#
_cell.length_a   1.000
_cell.length_b   1.000
_cell.length_c   1.000
_cell.angle_alpha   90.00
_cell.angle_beta   90.00
_cell.angle_gamma   90.00
#
_symmetry.space_group_name_H-M   'P 1'
#
loop_
_entity.id
_entity.type
_entity.pdbx_description
1 polymer ?
#
loop_
_entity_poly.entity_id
_entity_poly.type
_entity_poly.pdbx_seq_one_letter_code
_entity_poly.pdbx_strand_id
1 'polypeptide(L)' 'MTKSFILFDSDSLKDFHKRIFFSMLLFLFVYFVAIYRITQIMIIAPDDKIVQVNETLKERGKIFDRNGNLLATTI' A
#
# COMPACT_ATOMS: atom_id res chain seq x y z
N MET A 1 -22.04 -53.95 -21.90
CA MET A 1 -20.81 -53.15 -21.75
C MET A 1 -21.06 -52.07 -20.72
N THR A 2 -20.71 -52.34 -19.47
CA THR A 2 -20.80 -51.39 -18.37
C THR A 2 -19.66 -50.38 -18.55
N LYS A 3 -19.97 -49.15 -18.96
CA LYS A 3 -18.99 -48.05 -18.95
C LYS A 3 -18.66 -47.76 -17.48
N SER A 4 -17.52 -48.24 -17.00
CA SER A 4 -16.97 -47.78 -15.73
C SER A 4 -16.56 -46.32 -15.91
N PHE A 5 -17.19 -45.43 -15.16
CA PHE A 5 -16.74 -44.05 -15.07
C PHE A 5 -15.36 -44.05 -14.41
N ILE A 6 -14.31 -43.86 -15.20
CA ILE A 6 -12.95 -43.61 -14.72
C ILE A 6 -12.95 -42.18 -14.15
N LEU A 7 -13.53 -42.01 -12.96
CA LEU A 7 -13.65 -40.73 -12.25
C LEU A 7 -12.33 -40.30 -11.60
N PHE A 8 -11.38 -41.22 -11.48
CA PHE A 8 -10.08 -41.00 -10.85
C PHE A 8 -8.98 -41.46 -11.80
N ASP A 9 -8.74 -40.68 -12.84
CA ASP A 9 -7.55 -40.82 -13.66
C ASP A 9 -6.40 -39.97 -13.07
N SER A 10 -5.19 -40.48 -13.20
CA SER A 10 -3.94 -39.81 -12.82
C SER A 10 -3.79 -38.42 -13.48
N ASP A 11 -4.29 -38.26 -14.70
CA ASP A 11 -4.29 -36.99 -15.42
C ASP A 11 -5.20 -35.95 -14.78
N SER A 12 -6.38 -36.36 -14.29
CA SER A 12 -7.30 -35.47 -13.57
C SER A 12 -6.71 -34.98 -12.24
N LEU A 13 -5.96 -35.84 -11.55
CA LEU A 13 -5.26 -35.48 -10.32
C LEU A 13 -4.14 -34.46 -10.58
N LYS A 14 -3.40 -34.62 -11.68
CA LYS A 14 -2.33 -33.70 -12.09
C LYS A 14 -2.88 -32.31 -12.41
N ASP A 15 -4.01 -32.23 -13.11
CA ASP A 15 -4.66 -30.97 -13.44
C ASP A 15 -5.22 -30.25 -12.20
N PHE A 16 -5.80 -31.00 -11.26
CA PHE A 16 -6.25 -30.47 -9.97
C PHE A 16 -5.08 -29.87 -9.17
N HIS A 17 -3.98 -30.61 -9.07
CA HIS A 17 -2.78 -30.17 -8.36
C HIS A 17 -2.19 -28.91 -8.99
N LYS A 18 -2.08 -28.86 -10.33
CA LYS A 18 -1.59 -27.70 -11.08
C LYS A 18 -2.43 -26.44 -10.79
N ARG A 19 -3.76 -26.57 -10.74
CA ARG A 19 -4.66 -25.46 -10.45
C ARG A 19 -4.50 -24.93 -9.03
N ILE A 20 -4.40 -25.83 -8.06
CA ILE A 20 -4.20 -25.46 -6.65
C ILE A 20 -2.85 -24.81 -6.44
N PHE A 21 -1.79 -25.35 -7.06
CA PHE A 21 -0.46 -24.78 -6.99
C PHE A 21 -0.42 -23.37 -7.59
N PHE A 22 -1.10 -23.15 -8.73
CA PHE A 22 -1.23 -21.82 -9.32
C PHE A 22 -1.96 -20.84 -8.40
N SER A 23 -3.06 -21.27 -7.76
CA SER A 23 -3.78 -20.45 -6.79
C SER A 23 -2.89 -20.06 -5.60
N MET A 24 -2.17 -21.03 -5.01
CA MET A 24 -1.22 -20.75 -3.94
C MET A 24 -0.14 -19.76 -4.36
N LEU A 25 0.41 -19.91 -5.57
CA LEU A 25 1.41 -19.01 -6.11
C LEU A 25 0.87 -17.58 -6.29
N LEU A 26 -0.38 -17.45 -6.76
CA LEU A 26 -1.05 -16.15 -6.88
C LEU A 26 -1.24 -15.48 -5.52
N PHE A 27 -1.71 -16.23 -4.52
CA PHE A 27 -1.83 -15.72 -3.15
C PHE A 27 -0.48 -15.28 -2.58
N LEU A 28 0.56 -16.08 -2.79
CA LEU A 28 1.91 -15.75 -2.35
C LEU A 28 2.42 -14.47 -3.02
N PHE A 29 2.17 -14.30 -4.32
CA PHE A 29 2.56 -13.10 -5.05
C PHE A 29 1.87 -11.83 -4.51
N VAL A 30 0.56 -11.89 -4.26
CA VAL A 30 -0.18 -10.78 -3.63
C VAL A 30 0.41 -10.44 -2.26
N TYR A 31 0.77 -11.46 -1.48
CA TYR A 31 1.39 -11.28 -0.17
C TYR A 31 2.76 -10.61 -0.25
N PHE A 32 3.58 -11.00 -1.24
CA PHE A 32 4.87 -10.35 -1.51
C PHE A 32 4.70 -8.87 -1.86
N VAL A 33 3.70 -8.52 -2.69
CA VAL A 33 3.41 -7.12 -3.02
C VAL A 33 3.01 -6.33 -1.77
N ALA A 34 2.18 -6.90 -0.91
CA ALA A 34 1.78 -6.26 0.35
C ALA A 34 2.97 -6.02 1.27
N ILE A 35 3.80 -7.05 1.50
CA ILE A 35 5.03 -6.91 2.31
C ILE A 35 5.98 -5.89 1.69
N TYR A 36 6.19 -5.93 0.37
CA TYR A 36 7.04 -4.96 -0.31
C TYR A 36 6.57 -3.52 -0.06
N ARG A 37 5.26 -3.24 -0.16
CA ARG A 37 4.69 -1.91 0.16
C ARG A 37 4.91 -1.52 1.61
N ILE A 38 4.72 -2.43 2.56
CA ILE A 38 4.97 -2.19 3.98
C ILE A 38 6.44 -1.85 4.21
N THR A 39 7.36 -2.64 3.66
CA THR A 39 8.81 -2.42 3.76
C THR A 39 9.23 -1.10 3.13
N GLN A 40 8.65 -0.72 1.99
CA GLN A 40 8.88 0.59 1.36
C GLN A 40 8.50 1.74 2.30
N ILE A 41 7.30 1.68 2.91
CA ILE A 41 6.86 2.70 3.87
C ILE A 41 7.77 2.71 5.12
N MET A 42 8.18 1.53 5.60
CA MET A 42 8.94 1.42 6.84
C MET A 42 10.41 1.84 6.70
N ILE A 43 11.05 1.54 5.57
CA ILE A 43 12.49 1.75 5.37
C ILE A 43 12.78 3.00 4.53
N ILE A 44 11.98 3.29 3.50
CA ILE A 44 12.28 4.32 2.50
C ILE A 44 11.52 5.63 2.75
N ALA A 45 10.38 5.59 3.47
CA ALA A 45 9.60 6.78 3.80
C ALA A 45 9.79 7.41 5.21
N PRO A 46 10.96 7.41 5.88
CA PRO A 46 11.12 8.19 7.10
C PRO A 46 11.07 9.70 6.88
N ASP A 47 11.45 10.21 5.71
CA ASP A 47 11.74 11.64 5.53
C ASP A 47 10.50 12.50 5.18
N ASP A 48 9.60 12.01 4.32
CA ASP A 48 8.46 12.81 3.85
C ASP A 48 7.43 13.14 4.96
N LYS A 49 7.38 12.34 6.02
CA LYS A 49 6.49 12.62 7.17
C LYS A 49 7.05 13.66 8.13
N ILE A 50 8.38 13.84 8.16
CA ILE A 50 9.02 14.89 8.97
C ILE A 50 8.82 16.26 8.30
N VAL A 51 8.76 16.29 6.96
CA VAL A 51 8.50 17.51 6.18
C VAL A 51 7.08 18.06 6.42
N GLN A 52 6.04 17.21 6.49
CA GLN A 52 4.66 17.68 6.74
C GLN A 52 4.45 18.31 8.14
N VAL A 53 5.25 17.93 9.14
CA VAL A 53 5.19 18.57 10.47
C VAL A 53 5.79 19.98 10.43
N ASN A 54 6.77 20.24 9.55
CA ASN A 54 7.39 21.56 9.41
C ASN A 54 6.66 22.48 8.42
N GLU A 55 6.00 21.94 7.40
CA GLU A 55 5.23 22.73 6.42
C GLU A 55 3.93 23.32 6.99
N THR A 56 3.55 22.95 8.22
CA THR A 56 2.34 23.46 8.90
C THR A 56 2.61 24.61 9.87
N LEU A 57 3.86 25.09 10.01
CA LEU A 57 4.11 26.43 10.55
C LEU A 57 3.79 27.48 9.47
N LYS A 58 2.51 27.58 9.14
CA LYS A 58 1.99 28.65 8.29
C LYS A 58 2.25 29.96 9.03
N GLU A 59 3.25 30.73 8.59
CA GLU A 59 3.55 32.03 9.21
C GLU A 59 2.28 32.87 9.29
N ARG A 60 1.99 33.40 10.48
CA ARG A 60 0.81 34.24 10.71
C ARG A 60 0.97 35.51 9.89
N GLY A 61 -0.06 35.86 9.13
CA GLY A 61 -0.12 37.13 8.43
C GLY A 61 -0.01 38.34 9.36
N LYS A 62 0.58 39.43 8.85
CA LYS A 62 0.70 40.70 9.57
C LYS A 62 -0.66 41.40 9.69
N ILE A 63 -0.93 41.99 10.85
CA ILE A 63 -2.17 42.74 11.12
C ILE A 63 -1.86 44.24 11.08
N PHE A 64 -2.63 44.99 10.29
CA PHE A 64 -2.48 46.42 10.11
C PHE A 64 -3.74 47.18 10.55
N ASP A 65 -3.56 48.42 11.01
CA ASP A 65 -4.65 49.38 11.19
C ASP A 65 -5.16 49.91 9.84
N ARG A 66 -6.30 50.61 9.82
CA ARG A 66 -6.87 51.28 8.64
C ARG A 66 -5.92 52.27 7.97
N ASN A 67 -4.96 52.81 8.73
CA ASN A 67 -3.92 53.71 8.22
C ASN A 67 -2.68 52.97 7.69
N GLY A 68 -2.68 51.63 7.67
CA GLY A 68 -1.56 50.82 7.20
C GLY A 68 -0.44 50.60 8.23
N ASN A 69 -0.63 51.03 9.49
CA ASN A 69 0.36 50.86 10.55
C ASN A 69 0.34 49.42 11.09
N LEU A 70 1.51 48.81 11.30
CA LEU A 70 1.63 47.44 11.81
C LEU A 70 1.22 47.38 13.28
N LEU A 71 0.27 46.51 13.59
CA LEU A 71 -0.23 46.30 14.95
C LEU A 71 0.29 45.00 15.56
N ALA A 72 0.42 43.94 14.76
CA ALA A 72 0.93 42.65 15.23
C ALA A 72 1.54 41.83 14.09
N THR A 73 2.63 41.12 14.41
CA THR A 73 3.26 40.10 13.57
C THR A 73 3.75 38.97 14.48
N THR A 74 3.94 37.77 13.93
CA THR A 74 4.75 36.75 14.62
C THR A 74 6.22 37.17 14.57
N ILE A 75 6.97 36.88 15.64
CA ILE A 75 8.42 37.11 15.75
C ILE A 75 9.16 36.09 14.90
#